data_AF-A0A239WRI4-F1
#
_entry.id   AF-A0A239WRI4-F1
#
_cell.length_a   1.000
_cell.length_b   1.000
_cell.length_c   1.000
_cell.angle_alpha   90.00
_cell.angle_beta   90.00
_cell.angle_gamma   90.00
#
_symmetry.space_group_name_H-M   'P 1'
#
loop_
_entity.id
_entity.type
_entity.pdbx_description
1 polymer ?
#
loop_
_entity_poly.entity_id
_entity_poly.type
_entity_poly.pdbx_seq_one_letter_code
_entity_poly.pdbx_strand_id
1 'polypeptide(L)'
;MATKKKSPEDLRPALSEVNGFAELLQRFERNISILGKSKRTFDNYSRHVAALALHFGKVPTELDPEDIKDYLFELQKRSKTLQPAKPRRNHFQRPPNATKKAVLPKKLLCVNKF
;
A
#
# COMPACT_ATOMS: atom_id res chain seq x y z
N MET A 1 8.52 -32.21 16.62
CA MET A 1 7.46 -31.18 16.77
C MET A 1 7.58 -30.22 15.58
N ALA A 2 6.94 -30.54 14.46
CA ALA A 2 7.06 -29.74 13.23
C ALA A 2 6.22 -28.46 13.36
N THR A 3 6.87 -27.31 13.54
CA THR A 3 6.21 -26.01 13.46
C THR A 3 5.85 -25.72 12.01
N LYS A 4 4.63 -26.11 11.62
CA LYS A 4 4.03 -25.77 10.34
C LYS A 4 4.12 -24.25 10.18
N LYS A 5 4.89 -23.77 9.20
CA LYS A 5 4.93 -22.37 8.77
C LYS A 5 3.51 -22.00 8.34
N LYS A 6 2.70 -21.54 9.29
CA LYS A 6 1.34 -21.05 9.07
C LYS A 6 1.52 -19.70 8.39
N SER A 7 0.92 -19.55 7.23
CA SER A 7 0.81 -18.29 6.52
C SER A 7 0.46 -17.18 7.53
N PRO A 8 1.27 -16.10 7.66
CA PRO A 8 1.01 -15.04 8.63
C PRO A 8 -0.26 -14.23 8.31
N GLU A 9 -0.98 -14.58 7.24
CA GLU A 9 -2.11 -13.84 6.67
C GLU A 9 -3.52 -14.35 7.07
N ASP A 10 -3.64 -15.34 7.95
CA ASP A 10 -4.96 -15.82 8.39
C ASP A 10 -5.42 -15.10 9.67
N LEU A 11 -6.63 -14.53 9.63
CA LEU A 11 -7.30 -13.92 10.81
C LEU A 11 -7.77 -14.95 11.85
N ARG A 12 -7.94 -16.20 11.40
CA ARG A 12 -8.56 -17.29 12.18
C ARG A 12 -7.85 -17.58 13.51
N PRO A 13 -6.50 -17.66 13.59
CA PRO A 13 -5.81 -17.95 14.84
C PRO A 13 -5.96 -16.82 15.87
N ALA A 14 -5.86 -15.56 15.43
CA ALA A 14 -5.98 -14.41 16.32
C ALA A 14 -7.38 -14.33 16.96
N LEU A 15 -8.42 -14.76 16.24
CA LEU A 15 -9.79 -14.79 16.75
C LEU A 15 -9.99 -15.81 17.88
N SER A 16 -9.26 -16.92 17.87
CA SER A 16 -9.34 -17.96 18.90
C SER A 16 -8.38 -17.75 20.07
N GLU A 17 -7.21 -17.15 19.81
CA GLU A 17 -6.13 -17.04 20.80
C GLU A 17 -6.20 -15.75 21.61
N VAL A 18 -6.72 -14.66 21.04
CA VAL A 18 -6.71 -13.33 21.69
C VAL A 18 -8.12 -12.95 22.14
N ASN A 19 -8.32 -12.93 23.46
CA ASN A 19 -9.58 -12.49 24.06
C ASN A 19 -9.90 -11.03 23.65
N GLY A 20 -11.14 -10.76 23.24
CA GLY A 20 -11.57 -9.41 22.82
C GLY A 20 -11.18 -9.01 21.38
N PHE A 21 -10.43 -9.84 20.65
CA PHE A 21 -10.03 -9.53 19.27
C PHE A 21 -11.22 -9.47 18.29
N ALA A 22 -12.24 -10.31 18.52
CA ALA A 22 -13.47 -10.33 17.71
C ALA A 22 -14.22 -8.98 17.77
N GLU A 23 -14.39 -8.43 18.98
CA GLU A 23 -15.05 -7.15 19.19
C GLU A 23 -14.26 -6.00 18.58
N LEU A 24 -12.93 -6.03 18.73
CA LEU A 24 -12.03 -5.06 18.13
C LEU A 24 -12.19 -5.05 16.59
N LEU A 25 -12.19 -6.23 15.95
CA LEU A 25 -12.36 -6.36 14.51
C LEU A 25 -13.72 -5.82 14.04
N GLN A 26 -14.79 -6.11 14.79
CA GLN A 26 -16.13 -5.62 14.45
C GLN A 26 -16.23 -4.09 14.51
N ARG A 27 -15.64 -3.47 15.54
CA ARG A 27 -15.56 -2.00 15.66
C ARG A 27 -14.70 -1.41 14.53
N PHE A 28 -13.60 -2.08 14.21
CA PHE A 28 -12.71 -1.67 13.13
C PHE A 28 -13.38 -1.72 11.76
N GLU A 29 -14.14 -2.77 11.46
CA GLU A 29 -14.92 -2.90 10.21
C GLU A 29 -15.90 -1.73 10.04
N ARG A 30 -16.64 -1.41 11.12
CA ARG A 30 -17.57 -0.28 11.12
C ARG A 30 -16.86 1.05 10.84
N ASN A 31 -15.72 1.29 11.48
CA ASN A 31 -14.93 2.52 11.26
C ASN A 31 -14.42 2.63 9.82
N ILE A 32 -13.90 1.55 9.25
CA ILE A 32 -13.41 1.50 7.87
C ILE A 32 -14.55 1.74 6.87
N SER A 33 -15.74 1.21 7.15
CA SER A 33 -16.95 1.44 6.36
C SER A 33 -17.42 2.91 6.43
N ILE A 34 -17.47 3.51 7.63
CA ILE A 34 -17.82 4.93 7.81
C ILE A 34 -16.85 5.85 7.06
N LEU A 35 -15.56 5.51 7.05
CA LEU A 35 -14.52 6.25 6.31
C LEU A 35 -14.57 6.03 4.79
N GLY A 36 -15.52 5.24 4.27
CA GLY A 36 -15.69 4.97 2.85
C GLY A 36 -14.50 4.22 2.22
N LYS A 37 -13.75 3.45 3.02
CA LYS A 37 -12.58 2.70 2.52
C LYS A 37 -13.01 1.36 1.94
N SER A 38 -12.19 0.85 1.03
CA SER A 38 -12.47 -0.43 0.37
C SER A 38 -12.38 -1.62 1.33
N LYS A 39 -13.12 -2.68 1.04
CA LYS A 39 -12.99 -3.98 1.75
C LYS A 39 -11.56 -4.52 1.68
N ARG A 40 -10.84 -4.24 0.59
CA ARG A 40 -9.42 -4.62 0.45
C ARG A 40 -8.54 -3.93 1.48
N THR A 41 -8.85 -2.68 1.80
CA THR A 41 -8.20 -1.94 2.90
C THR A 41 -8.52 -2.62 4.22
N PHE A 42 -9.78 -2.96 4.50
CA PHE A 42 -10.12 -3.71 5.71
C PHE A 42 -9.33 -5.03 5.84
N ASP A 43 -9.34 -5.84 4.80
CA ASP A 43 -8.67 -7.16 4.78
C ASP A 43 -7.15 -7.03 4.98
N ASN A 44 -6.52 -6.03 4.38
CA ASN A 44 -5.08 -5.86 4.51
C ASN A 44 -4.68 -5.43 5.93
N TYR A 45 -5.39 -4.45 6.47
CA TYR A 45 -5.06 -3.91 7.79
C TYR A 45 -5.40 -4.91 8.90
N SER A 46 -6.55 -5.59 8.81
CA SER A 46 -6.95 -6.61 9.79
C SER A 46 -5.93 -7.74 9.91
N ARG A 47 -5.30 -8.16 8.81
CA ARG A 47 -4.23 -9.18 8.84
C ARG A 47 -3.01 -8.73 9.63
N HIS A 48 -2.57 -7.50 9.41
CA HIS A 48 -1.42 -6.95 10.15
C HIS A 48 -1.76 -6.78 11.63
N VAL A 49 -2.98 -6.36 11.94
CA VAL A 49 -3.49 -6.26 13.32
C VAL A 49 -3.57 -7.64 13.98
N ALA A 50 -3.96 -8.69 13.24
CA ALA A 50 -3.95 -10.07 13.72
C ALA A 50 -2.52 -10.60 13.98
N ALA A 51 -1.58 -10.30 13.08
CA ALA A 51 -0.18 -10.69 13.27
C ALA A 51 0.45 -10.02 14.50
N LEU A 52 0.11 -8.75 14.75
CA LEU A 52 0.47 -8.03 15.97
C LEU A 52 -0.12 -8.67 17.21
N ALA A 53 -1.43 -8.94 17.20
CA ALA A 53 -2.12 -9.53 18.34
C ALA A 53 -1.58 -10.94 18.68
N LEU A 54 -1.22 -11.73 17.66
CA LEU A 54 -0.58 -13.04 17.83
C LEU A 54 0.85 -12.95 18.36
N HIS A 55 1.59 -11.90 17.99
CA HIS A 55 2.96 -11.70 18.46
C HIS A 55 3.01 -11.41 19.97
N PHE A 56 2.08 -10.61 20.46
CA PHE A 56 2.03 -10.17 21.85
C PHE A 56 1.04 -10.95 22.73
N GLY A 57 0.12 -11.70 22.13
CA GLY A 57 -0.94 -12.42 22.84
C GLY A 57 -2.03 -11.52 23.45
N LYS A 58 -2.06 -10.22 23.08
CA LYS A 58 -3.00 -9.22 23.61
C LYS A 58 -3.53 -8.32 22.50
N VAL A 59 -4.67 -7.68 22.75
CA VAL A 59 -5.24 -6.72 21.81
C VAL A 59 -4.35 -5.47 21.71
N PRO A 60 -4.21 -4.86 20.53
CA PRO A 60 -3.35 -3.69 20.34
C PRO A 60 -3.79 -2.44 21.08
N THR A 61 -4.99 -2.42 21.65
CA THR A 61 -5.46 -1.34 22.54
C THR A 61 -4.80 -1.38 23.92
N GLU A 62 -4.26 -2.53 24.33
CA GLU A 62 -3.57 -2.75 25.60
C GLU A 62 -2.04 -2.76 25.44
N LEU A 63 -1.54 -2.52 24.22
CA LEU A 63 -0.11 -2.46 23.93
C LEU A 63 0.44 -1.08 24.31
N ASP A 64 1.63 -1.09 24.91
CA ASP A 64 2.40 0.12 25.13
C ASP A 64 2.95 0.61 23.78
N PRO A 65 2.99 1.92 23.49
CA PRO A 65 3.61 2.43 22.27
C PRO A 65 5.06 1.98 22.08
N GLU A 66 5.80 1.68 23.15
CA GLU A 66 7.19 1.21 23.05
C GLU A 66 7.25 -0.24 22.52
N ASP A 67 6.37 -1.13 22.99
CA ASP A 67 6.24 -2.50 22.48
C ASP A 67 5.99 -2.50 20.95
N ILE A 68 5.15 -1.57 20.48
CA ILE A 68 4.84 -1.43 19.06
C ILE A 68 6.08 -1.00 18.26
N LYS A 69 6.89 -0.07 18.78
CA LYS A 69 8.13 0.37 18.11
C LYS A 69 9.13 -0.77 17.98
N ASP A 70 9.29 -1.56 19.03
CA ASP A 70 10.21 -2.71 19.02
C ASP A 70 9.78 -3.74 17.99
N TYR A 71 8.47 -4.05 17.92
CA TYR A 71 7.94 -4.94 16.89
C TYR A 71 8.17 -4.40 15.47
N LEU A 72 7.96 -3.10 15.25
CA LEU A 72 8.22 -2.48 13.94
C LEU A 72 9.71 -2.52 13.58
N PHE A 73 10.60 -2.33 14.56
CA PHE A 73 12.04 -2.42 14.37
C PHE A 73 12.48 -3.85 14.00
N GLU A 74 11.90 -4.86 14.63
CA GLU A 74 12.11 -6.26 14.25
C GLU A 74 11.61 -6.57 12.84
N LEU A 75 10.40 -6.11 12.48
CA LEU A 75 9.87 -6.26 11.14
C LEU A 75 10.78 -5.62 10.10
N GLN A 76 11.28 -4.42 10.39
CA GLN A 76 12.22 -3.70 9.53
C GLN A 76 13.51 -4.50 9.32
N LYS A 77 14.12 -5.03 10.39
CA LYS A 77 15.31 -5.89 10.30
C LYS A 77 15.09 -7.14 9.45
N ARG A 78 13.89 -7.72 9.53
CA ARG A 78 13.52 -8.91 8.73
C ARG A 78 13.27 -8.58 7.26
N SER A 79 12.90 -7.33 6.96
CA SER A 79 12.67 -6.88 5.58
C SER A 79 14.00 -6.59 4.86
N LYS A 80 14.28 -7.33 3.78
CA LYS A 80 15.52 -7.16 2.98
C LYS A 80 15.57 -5.88 2.14
N THR A 81 14.56 -5.02 2.23
CA THR A 81 14.40 -3.78 1.45
C THR A 81 15.14 -2.58 2.05
N LEU A 82 16.33 -2.80 2.63
CA LEU A 82 17.26 -1.73 2.97
C LEU A 82 18.17 -1.49 1.77
N GLN A 83 17.61 -0.93 0.70
CA GLN A 83 18.38 -0.09 -0.21
C GLN A 83 17.63 1.23 -0.34
N PRO A 84 18.30 2.38 -0.27
CA PRO A 84 17.68 3.64 -0.66
C PRO A 84 17.11 3.43 -2.07
N ALA A 85 15.81 3.68 -2.22
CA ALA A 85 15.16 3.54 -3.51
C ALA A 85 16.02 4.25 -4.56
N LYS A 86 16.41 3.55 -5.63
CA LYS A 86 17.02 4.22 -6.78
C LYS A 86 16.07 5.35 -7.17
N PRO A 87 16.58 6.57 -7.41
CA PRO A 87 15.73 7.69 -7.76
C PRO A 87 14.83 7.26 -8.92
N ARG A 88 13.52 7.43 -8.74
CA ARG A 88 12.56 7.18 -9.83
C ARG A 88 13.04 8.03 -11.01
N ARG A 89 13.27 7.40 -12.18
CA ARG A 89 13.49 8.16 -13.42
C ARG A 89 12.33 9.13 -13.55
N ASN A 90 12.62 10.42 -13.45
CA ASN A 90 11.67 11.47 -13.78
C ASN A 90 11.31 11.28 -15.26
N HIS A 91 10.17 10.68 -15.55
CA HIS A 91 9.62 10.58 -16.90
C HIS A 91 8.99 11.93 -17.32
N PHE A 92 9.61 13.04 -16.93
CA PHE A 92 9.13 14.38 -17.25
C PHE A 92 10.29 15.28 -17.66
N GLN A 93 10.93 14.95 -18.79
CA GLN A 93 11.54 15.92 -19.67
C GLN A 93 11.19 15.53 -21.11
N ARG A 94 10.04 16.01 -21.60
CA ARG A 94 9.89 16.34 -23.02
C ARG A 94 9.76 17.86 -23.11
N PRO A 95 10.77 18.58 -23.62
CA PRO A 95 10.57 19.97 -24.02
C PRO A 95 9.56 20.03 -25.19
N PRO A 96 8.84 21.16 -25.32
CA PRO A 96 7.72 21.30 -26.26
C PRO A 96 8.22 21.24 -27.71
N ASN A 97 7.38 20.68 -28.59
CA ASN A 97 7.58 20.62 -30.03
C ASN A 97 8.13 21.96 -30.57
N ALA A 98 9.39 21.96 -30.99
CA ALA A 98 9.94 23.02 -31.82
C ALA A 98 9.19 23.01 -33.16
N THR A 99 8.29 23.98 -33.34
CA THR A 99 7.68 24.31 -34.61
C THR A 99 8.78 24.56 -35.65
N LYS A 100 9.05 23.57 -36.50
CA LYS A 100 9.67 23.83 -37.81
C LYS A 100 8.63 24.52 -38.70
N LYS A 101 8.51 25.84 -38.58
CA LYS A 101 8.00 26.68 -39.66
C LYS A 101 9.14 27.58 -40.12
N ALA A 102 9.80 27.16 -41.18
CA ALA A 102 10.48 28.06 -42.10
C ALA A 102 10.50 27.42 -43.48
N VAL A 103 10.34 28.29 -44.48
CA VAL A 103 10.46 28.08 -45.93
C VAL A 103 9.18 27.68 -46.69
N LEU A 104 8.28 28.66 -46.90
CA LEU A 104 7.80 28.97 -48.26
C LEU A 104 8.90 29.81 -48.96
N PRO A 105 8.97 29.96 -50.31
CA PRO A 105 7.91 29.84 -51.32
C PRO A 105 8.39 29.05 -52.60
N LYS A 106 7.64 28.77 -53.67
CA LYS A 106 6.92 29.63 -54.62
C LYS A 106 6.14 28.77 -55.63
N LYS A 107 4.94 29.25 -56.00
CA LYS A 107 4.25 29.19 -57.31
C LYS A 107 3.93 27.81 -57.92
N LEU A 108 2.65 27.54 -58.20
CA LEU A 108 2.08 27.79 -59.55
C LEU A 108 0.54 27.79 -59.52
N LEU A 109 -0.02 28.65 -60.35
CA LEU A 109 -1.44 28.89 -60.58
C LEU A 109 -2.15 27.71 -61.26
N CYS A 110 -3.42 27.52 -60.91
CA CYS A 110 -4.54 27.10 -61.77
C CYS A 110 -5.80 27.48 -60.95
N VAL A 111 -6.65 28.48 -61.24
CA VAL A 111 -7.30 28.95 -62.48
C VAL A 111 -7.93 27.82 -63.30
N ASN A 112 -9.14 27.38 -62.91
CA ASN A 112 -10.36 27.56 -63.70
C ASN A 112 -11.54 26.68 -63.23
N LYS A 113 -12.74 27.30 -63.25
CA LYS A 113 -14.07 26.79 -63.68
C LYS A 113 -14.60 25.54 -62.95
N PHE A 114 -15.76 25.57 -62.32
CA PHE A 114 -17.08 26.06 -62.78
C PHE A 114 -17.88 26.64 -61.61
#